data_AF-A0AAV8DZU9-F1
#
_entry.id   AF-A0AAV8DZU9-F1
#
_cell.length_a   1.000
_cell.length_b   1.000
_cell.length_c   1.000
_cell.angle_alpha   90.00
_cell.angle_beta   90.00
_cell.angle_gamma   90.00
#
_symmetry.space_group_name_H-M   'P 1'
#
loop_
_entity.id
_entity.type
_entity.pdbx_description
1 polymer ?
#
loop_
_entity_poly.entity_id
_entity_poly.type
_entity_poly.pdbx_seq_one_letter_code
_entity_poly.pdbx_strand_id
1 'polypeptide(L)'
;MKAVLPLPGDYVYFKSQVPLHKISIGLKQWRYYDFGPKAVPPLICIPGIAGTADVYYKQIMALSMKGYRVISIDLPRVWNHLEWIHAFEKFLDSLNVHHVHIYGTSLGGFLAQIFAQHRPRRVKSLVLSNSFLETHKFAAAMPWAPVVNWAPSFMLKRYILTGIRDGPHEPFIADSVDFVVGQVETLSRDDLASRLLLNVNVASVGPISLPDSLITIMDTNDYCAVPQELKEQLNERYPGARKAVLKTGGDFPFLSRPDEVNLYLQLHLRRVGVEARPDLLQGIPRYDGGAGSSNSGGNSSGSQFDRSQRDPNGDRNGGGDMQDFGSESLDSDEPVPTSTMYDSLALCTVKFAIIEGLYAHLLLQNFCAAFCLYMVRSKAGLIA
;
A
#
# COMPACT_ATOMS: atom_id res chain seq x y z
N MET A 1 -16.39 -9.00 -26.03
CA MET A 1 -16.25 -7.77 -25.21
C MET A 1 -17.06 -8.01 -23.95
N LYS A 2 -16.43 -8.27 -22.79
CA LYS A 2 -17.17 -8.23 -21.52
C LYS A 2 -17.57 -6.77 -21.31
N ALA A 3 -18.85 -6.50 -21.12
CA ALA A 3 -19.32 -5.16 -20.79
C ALA A 3 -18.56 -4.69 -19.54
N VAL A 4 -17.95 -3.51 -19.60
CA VAL A 4 -17.38 -2.87 -18.41
C VAL A 4 -18.56 -2.62 -17.48
N LEU A 5 -18.62 -3.36 -16.37
CA LEU A 5 -19.66 -3.16 -15.36
C LEU A 5 -19.62 -1.70 -14.90
N PRO A 6 -20.77 -1.05 -14.71
CA PRO A 6 -20.80 0.32 -14.20
C PRO A 6 -20.10 0.38 -12.84
N LEU A 7 -19.31 1.43 -12.63
CA LEU A 7 -18.64 1.67 -11.35
C LEU A 7 -19.68 1.73 -10.22
N PRO A 8 -19.37 1.17 -9.02
CA PRO A 8 -20.27 1.27 -7.87
C PRO A 8 -20.64 2.73 -7.55
N GLY A 9 -21.91 3.00 -7.28
CA GLY A 9 -22.40 4.37 -7.05
C GLY A 9 -21.77 5.05 -5.83
N ASP A 10 -21.48 4.28 -4.78
CA ASP A 10 -20.74 4.71 -3.59
C ASP A 10 -19.29 5.07 -3.90
N TYR A 11 -18.64 4.36 -4.82
CA TYR A 11 -17.31 4.71 -5.32
C TYR A 11 -17.32 6.00 -6.14
N VAL A 12 -18.32 6.20 -7.02
CA VAL A 12 -18.48 7.46 -7.76
C VAL A 12 -18.68 8.63 -6.80
N TYR A 13 -19.52 8.45 -5.78
CA TYR A 13 -19.71 9.46 -4.73
C TYR A 13 -18.40 9.76 -4.00
N PHE A 14 -17.65 8.75 -3.58
CA PHE A 14 -16.33 8.95 -2.96
C PHE A 14 -15.40 9.80 -3.84
N LYS A 15 -15.30 9.50 -5.15
CA LYS A 15 -14.44 10.26 -6.07
C LYS A 15 -14.87 11.73 -6.23
N SER A 16 -16.15 12.05 -5.98
CA SER A 16 -16.64 13.43 -5.98
C SER A 16 -16.28 14.21 -4.71
N GLN A 17 -16.06 13.51 -3.59
CA GLN A 17 -15.84 14.13 -2.27
C GLN A 17 -14.35 14.17 -1.90
N VAL A 18 -13.59 13.14 -2.27
CA VAL A 18 -12.23 12.93 -1.78
C VAL A 18 -11.22 13.10 -2.93
N PRO A 19 -10.38 14.15 -2.90
CA PRO A 19 -9.41 14.39 -3.97
C PRO A 19 -8.26 13.37 -3.94
N LEU A 20 -7.90 12.88 -5.12
CA LEU A 20 -6.69 12.07 -5.30
C LEU A 20 -5.47 12.99 -5.39
N HIS A 21 -4.53 12.82 -4.45
CA HIS A 21 -3.27 13.54 -4.45
C HIS A 21 -2.20 12.78 -5.23
N LYS A 22 -1.30 13.54 -5.86
CA LYS A 22 -0.10 13.03 -6.51
C LYS A 22 1.09 13.85 -6.07
N ILE A 23 2.13 13.20 -5.57
CA ILE A 23 3.38 13.86 -5.19
C ILE A 23 4.58 13.09 -5.74
N SER A 24 5.59 13.81 -6.18
CA SER A 24 6.86 13.25 -6.64
C SER A 24 7.90 13.39 -5.54
N ILE A 25 8.48 12.28 -5.09
CA ILE A 25 9.50 12.25 -4.05
C ILE A 25 10.76 11.62 -4.65
N GLY A 26 11.70 12.46 -5.04
CA GLY A 26 12.79 12.05 -5.93
C GLY A 26 12.25 11.54 -7.26
N LEU A 27 12.64 10.33 -7.65
CA LEU A 27 12.18 9.69 -8.90
C LEU A 27 10.85 8.93 -8.75
N LYS A 28 10.26 8.92 -7.55
CA LYS A 28 9.09 8.10 -7.25
C LYS A 28 7.82 8.92 -7.26
N GLN A 29 6.81 8.43 -7.97
CA GLN A 29 5.48 9.00 -7.99
C GLN A 29 4.61 8.30 -6.94
N TRP A 30 3.99 9.09 -6.08
CA TRP A 30 3.04 8.62 -5.09
C TRP A 30 1.65 9.11 -5.46
N ARG A 31 0.68 8.20 -5.44
CA ARG A 31 -0.74 8.49 -5.55
C ARG A 31 -1.40 8.09 -4.23
N TYR A 32 -2.17 8.98 -3.64
CA TYR A 32 -2.78 8.71 -2.34
C TYR A 32 -4.02 9.57 -2.10
N TYR A 33 -4.89 9.10 -1.22
CA TYR A 33 -5.95 9.88 -0.60
C TYR A 33 -5.53 10.23 0.82
N ASP A 34 -5.86 11.43 1.30
CA ASP A 34 -5.65 11.85 2.69
C ASP A 34 -6.86 12.67 3.16
N PHE A 35 -7.74 12.03 3.92
CA PHE A 35 -9.04 12.59 4.27
C PHE A 35 -9.33 12.48 5.77
N GLY A 36 -10.03 13.49 6.30
CA GLY A 36 -10.31 13.66 7.72
C GLY A 36 -9.42 14.69 8.43
N PRO A 37 -9.63 14.92 9.75
CA PRO A 37 -9.01 16.03 10.47
C PRO A 37 -7.49 15.89 10.60
N LYS A 38 -6.71 16.88 10.12
CA LYS A 38 -5.23 16.84 10.15
C LYS A 38 -4.63 16.77 11.55
N ALA A 39 -5.38 17.22 12.57
CA ALA A 39 -4.99 17.15 13.98
C ALA A 39 -5.03 15.72 14.56
N VAL A 40 -5.68 14.78 13.88
CA VAL A 40 -5.76 13.37 14.31
C VAL A 40 -4.62 12.57 13.67
N PRO A 41 -3.87 11.75 14.44
CA PRO A 41 -2.85 10.87 13.88
C PRO A 41 -3.44 9.94 12.80
N PRO A 42 -2.80 9.83 11.62
CA PRO A 42 -3.39 9.11 10.51
C PRO A 42 -3.31 7.58 10.67
N LEU A 43 -4.37 6.92 10.23
CA LEU A 43 -4.35 5.52 9.83
C LEU A 43 -3.94 5.44 8.35
N ILE A 44 -2.81 4.79 8.04
CA ILE A 44 -2.33 4.57 6.68
C ILE A 44 -2.75 3.18 6.19
N CYS A 45 -3.53 3.12 5.12
CA CYS A 45 -3.98 1.89 4.49
C CYS A 45 -3.04 1.50 3.33
N ILE A 46 -2.42 0.33 3.43
CA ILE A 46 -1.46 -0.21 2.45
C ILE A 46 -2.06 -1.44 1.77
N PRO A 47 -2.33 -1.38 0.45
CA PRO A 47 -2.98 -2.47 -0.26
C PRO A 47 -2.04 -3.65 -0.53
N GLY A 48 -2.64 -4.80 -0.85
CA GLY A 48 -1.94 -5.93 -1.44
C GLY A 48 -1.52 -5.69 -2.92
N ILE A 49 -1.00 -6.73 -3.56
CA ILE A 49 -0.44 -6.69 -4.93
C ILE A 49 -1.45 -6.11 -5.94
N ALA A 50 -2.70 -6.57 -5.86
CA ALA A 50 -3.76 -6.20 -6.79
C ALA A 50 -4.42 -4.83 -6.49
N GLY A 51 -4.16 -4.22 -5.33
CA GLY A 51 -4.90 -3.05 -4.87
C GLY A 51 -4.23 -1.71 -5.22
N THR A 52 -5.05 -0.67 -5.35
CA THR A 52 -4.66 0.75 -5.44
C THR A 52 -5.14 1.49 -4.20
N ALA A 53 -4.80 2.77 -4.06
CA ALA A 53 -5.35 3.66 -3.04
C ALA A 53 -6.89 3.72 -3.09
N ASP A 54 -7.47 3.49 -4.26
CA ASP A 54 -8.91 3.51 -4.48
C ASP A 54 -9.63 2.36 -3.75
N VAL A 55 -8.97 1.24 -3.43
CA VAL A 55 -9.64 0.07 -2.83
C VAL A 55 -10.10 0.27 -1.39
N TYR A 56 -9.58 1.29 -0.70
CA TYR A 56 -9.95 1.63 0.67
C TYR A 56 -10.99 2.75 0.76
N TYR A 57 -11.68 3.08 -0.33
CA TYR A 57 -12.67 4.16 -0.35
C TYR A 57 -13.76 3.99 0.73
N LYS A 58 -14.20 2.75 0.99
CA LYS A 58 -15.19 2.46 2.03
C LYS A 58 -14.65 2.74 3.44
N GLN A 59 -13.37 2.46 3.69
CA GLN A 59 -12.70 2.77 4.97
C GLN A 59 -12.52 4.28 5.14
N ILE A 60 -12.08 4.97 4.09
CA ILE A 60 -11.92 6.43 4.10
C ILE A 60 -13.26 7.09 4.44
N MET A 61 -14.32 6.77 3.69
CA MET A 61 -15.63 7.37 3.92
C MET A 61 -16.17 7.08 5.32
N ALA A 62 -16.11 5.83 5.79
CA ALA A 62 -16.70 5.46 7.07
C ALA A 62 -15.93 6.01 8.29
N LEU A 63 -14.59 6.00 8.26
CA LEU A 63 -13.77 6.44 9.38
C LEU A 63 -13.59 7.96 9.40
N SER A 64 -13.42 8.61 8.24
CA SER A 64 -13.28 10.06 8.20
C SER A 64 -14.55 10.78 8.63
N MET A 65 -15.74 10.26 8.29
CA MET A 65 -17.01 10.80 8.79
C MET A 65 -17.21 10.65 10.30
N LYS A 66 -16.42 9.78 10.95
CA LYS A 66 -16.38 9.63 12.41
C LYS A 66 -15.30 10.51 13.06
N GLY A 67 -14.53 11.27 12.28
CA GLY A 67 -13.50 12.18 12.76
C GLY A 67 -12.10 11.57 12.82
N TYR A 68 -11.85 10.44 12.15
CA TYR A 68 -10.48 9.91 12.02
C TYR A 68 -9.81 10.45 10.75
N ARG A 69 -8.48 10.54 10.77
CA ARG A 69 -7.70 10.79 9.55
C ARG A 69 -7.29 9.46 8.92
N VAL A 70 -7.64 9.26 7.66
CA VAL A 70 -7.28 8.06 6.90
C VAL A 70 -6.49 8.48 5.67
N ILE A 71 -5.35 7.82 5.46
CA ILE A 71 -4.51 7.99 4.28
C ILE A 71 -4.46 6.64 3.56
N SER A 72 -4.85 6.58 2.30
CA SER A 72 -4.69 5.36 1.49
C SER A 72 -3.71 5.60 0.36
N ILE A 73 -2.78 4.67 0.16
CA ILE A 73 -1.64 4.85 -0.74
C ILE A 73 -1.63 3.81 -1.87
N ASP A 74 -1.15 4.21 -3.04
CA ASP A 74 -0.62 3.28 -4.03
C ASP A 74 0.77 2.80 -3.59
N LEU A 75 1.10 1.56 -3.91
CA LEU A 75 2.49 1.08 -3.79
C LEU A 75 3.35 1.78 -4.87
N PRO A 76 4.39 2.54 -4.47
CA PRO A 76 5.30 3.17 -5.43
C PRO A 76 6.12 2.10 -6.17
N ARG A 77 6.72 2.47 -7.30
CA ARG A 77 7.66 1.61 -8.02
C ARG A 77 8.94 1.45 -7.21
N VAL A 78 9.04 0.34 -6.49
CA VAL A 78 10.20 -0.05 -5.69
C VAL A 78 10.48 -1.53 -5.88
N TRP A 79 11.76 -1.89 -5.95
CA TRP A 79 12.18 -3.20 -6.45
C TRP A 79 12.64 -4.14 -5.34
N ASN A 80 12.83 -3.62 -4.12
CA ASN A 80 13.20 -4.40 -2.95
C ASN A 80 12.68 -3.76 -1.65
N HIS A 81 12.75 -4.52 -0.56
CA HIS A 81 12.22 -4.12 0.75
C HIS A 81 12.94 -2.92 1.37
N LEU A 82 14.26 -2.81 1.19
CA LEU A 82 15.03 -1.68 1.70
C LEU A 82 14.63 -0.37 1.01
N GLU A 83 14.46 -0.44 -0.30
CA GLU A 83 13.98 0.66 -1.11
C GLU A 83 12.55 1.07 -0.71
N TRP A 84 11.68 0.11 -0.41
CA TRP A 84 10.35 0.38 0.17
C TRP A 84 10.45 1.15 1.49
N ILE A 85 11.28 0.69 2.44
CA ILE A 85 11.44 1.33 3.75
C ILE A 85 11.83 2.80 3.60
N HIS A 86 12.85 3.08 2.78
CA HIS A 86 13.32 4.45 2.56
C HIS A 86 12.30 5.30 1.80
N ALA A 87 11.60 4.73 0.82
CA ALA A 87 10.59 5.46 0.07
C ALA A 87 9.41 5.85 0.96
N PHE A 88 8.93 4.90 1.78
CA PHE A 88 7.79 5.13 2.67
C PHE A 88 8.15 6.12 3.77
N GLU A 89 9.37 6.05 4.34
CA GLU A 89 9.85 7.07 5.29
C GLU A 89 9.82 8.48 4.70
N LYS A 90 10.39 8.67 3.50
CA LYS A 90 10.37 9.98 2.82
C LYS A 90 8.95 10.44 2.48
N PHE A 91 8.05 9.51 2.17
CA PHE A 91 6.63 9.81 1.97
C PHE A 91 6.00 10.35 3.25
N LEU A 92 6.21 9.71 4.40
CA LEU A 92 5.72 10.22 5.68
C LEU A 92 6.28 11.61 6.01
N ASP A 93 7.57 11.83 5.76
CA ASP A 93 8.20 13.12 6.01
C ASP A 93 7.65 14.22 5.09
N SER A 94 7.36 13.91 3.82
CA SER A 94 6.73 14.86 2.89
C SER A 94 5.32 15.29 3.31
N LEU A 95 4.63 14.46 4.09
CA LEU A 95 3.31 14.76 4.67
C LEU A 95 3.39 15.36 6.07
N ASN A 96 4.60 15.57 6.59
CA ASN A 96 4.87 15.98 7.97
C ASN A 96 4.21 15.06 9.02
N VAL A 97 4.26 13.74 8.78
CA VAL A 97 3.63 12.73 9.65
C VAL A 97 4.71 11.94 10.39
N HIS A 98 4.99 12.31 11.64
CA HIS A 98 6.03 11.67 12.45
C HIS A 98 5.65 10.28 13.00
N HIS A 99 4.36 10.05 13.26
CA HIS A 99 3.86 8.81 13.84
C HIS A 99 2.63 8.33 13.10
N VAL A 100 2.56 7.02 12.83
CA VAL A 100 1.49 6.42 12.03
C VAL A 100 0.91 5.18 12.68
N HIS A 101 -0.38 4.98 12.46
CA HIS A 101 -1.05 3.69 12.62
C HIS A 101 -1.17 3.08 11.22
N ILE A 102 -0.88 1.80 11.04
CA ILE A 102 -0.87 1.19 9.70
C ILE A 102 -1.88 0.05 9.63
N TYR A 103 -2.75 0.10 8.63
CA TYR A 103 -3.58 -1.03 8.23
C TYR A 103 -3.04 -1.60 6.92
N GLY A 104 -2.49 -2.81 6.96
CA GLY A 104 -1.93 -3.48 5.79
C GLY A 104 -2.68 -4.75 5.44
N THR A 105 -2.91 -4.96 4.14
CA THR A 105 -3.56 -6.18 3.63
C THR A 105 -2.60 -7.01 2.79
N SER A 106 -2.51 -8.32 3.03
CA SER A 106 -1.62 -9.22 2.28
C SER A 106 -0.19 -8.66 2.19
N LEU A 107 0.35 -8.42 0.99
CA LEU A 107 1.65 -7.78 0.78
C LEU A 107 1.79 -6.46 1.57
N GLY A 108 0.75 -5.62 1.63
CA GLY A 108 0.77 -4.38 2.39
C GLY A 108 0.96 -4.59 3.90
N GLY A 109 0.44 -5.69 4.44
CA GLY A 109 0.65 -6.10 5.83
C GLY A 109 2.07 -6.58 6.09
N PHE A 110 2.65 -7.34 5.16
CA PHE A 110 4.06 -7.73 5.20
C PHE A 110 5.00 -6.50 5.13
N LEU A 111 4.74 -5.58 4.19
CA LEU A 111 5.48 -4.33 4.04
C LEU A 111 5.36 -3.40 5.26
N ALA A 112 4.19 -3.36 5.91
CA ALA A 112 3.96 -2.62 7.15
C ALA A 112 4.82 -3.18 8.30
N GLN A 113 4.90 -4.51 8.41
CA GLN A 113 5.71 -5.16 9.43
C GLN A 113 7.21 -4.96 9.21
N ILE A 114 7.69 -5.11 7.97
CA ILE A 114 9.08 -4.80 7.62
C ILE A 114 9.42 -3.34 7.96
N PHE A 115 8.51 -2.40 7.67
CA PHE A 115 8.72 -1.00 8.02
C PHE A 115 8.77 -0.80 9.54
N ALA A 116 7.87 -1.43 10.30
CA ALA A 116 7.87 -1.37 11.77
C ALA A 116 9.14 -1.96 12.38
N GLN A 117 9.72 -2.99 11.77
CA GLN A 117 11.01 -3.57 12.18
C GLN A 117 12.17 -2.56 12.04
N HIS A 118 12.21 -1.82 10.91
CA HIS A 118 13.34 -0.94 10.58
C HIS A 118 13.17 0.50 11.09
N ARG A 119 11.93 0.92 11.36
CA ARG A 119 11.55 2.26 11.84
C ARG A 119 10.56 2.17 13.01
N PRO A 120 10.92 1.48 14.12
CA PRO A 120 10.00 1.20 15.22
C PRO A 120 9.45 2.47 15.89
N ARG A 121 10.19 3.58 15.88
CA ARG A 121 9.73 4.86 16.44
C ARG A 121 8.62 5.54 15.61
N ARG A 122 8.50 5.19 14.33
CA ARG A 122 7.50 5.79 13.42
C ARG A 122 6.14 5.09 13.51
N VAL A 123 6.10 3.81 13.87
CA VAL A 123 4.87 3.00 13.89
C VAL A 123 4.31 2.90 15.31
N LYS A 124 3.09 3.39 15.52
CA LYS A 124 2.40 3.36 16.82
C LYS A 124 1.52 2.14 17.00
N SER A 125 0.94 1.61 15.92
CA SER A 125 0.16 0.38 15.97
C SER A 125 0.02 -0.24 14.57
N LEU A 126 -0.32 -1.53 14.53
CA LEU A 126 -0.51 -2.30 13.30
C LEU A 126 -1.85 -3.00 13.29
N VAL A 127 -2.54 -2.97 12.15
CA VAL A 127 -3.64 -3.88 11.81
C VAL A 127 -3.22 -4.66 10.57
N LEU A 128 -3.18 -5.98 10.69
CA LEU A 128 -2.72 -6.88 9.64
C LEU A 128 -3.90 -7.72 9.19
N SER A 129 -4.29 -7.64 7.92
CA SER A 129 -5.42 -8.43 7.41
C SER A 129 -5.01 -9.34 6.27
N ASN A 130 -5.32 -10.63 6.40
CA ASN A 130 -4.94 -11.66 5.44
C ASN A 130 -3.45 -11.51 5.05
N SER A 131 -2.57 -11.36 6.04
CA SER A 131 -1.15 -11.02 5.87
C SER A 131 -0.26 -12.22 6.22
N PHE A 132 1.04 -12.10 5.97
CA PHE A 132 2.04 -13.12 6.22
C PHE A 132 3.34 -12.50 6.80
N LEU A 133 4.24 -13.35 7.29
CA LEU A 133 5.55 -12.97 7.84
C LEU A 133 6.70 -13.12 6.87
N GLU A 134 6.54 -13.97 5.86
CA GLU A 134 7.64 -14.37 4.98
C GLU A 134 7.16 -14.68 3.56
N THR A 135 8.08 -14.50 2.60
CA THR A 135 7.78 -14.57 1.16
C THR A 135 8.23 -15.85 0.49
N HIS A 136 8.83 -16.81 1.22
CA HIS A 136 9.43 -18.01 0.64
C HIS A 136 8.43 -18.85 -0.20
N LYS A 137 7.18 -19.02 0.25
CA LYS A 137 6.15 -19.75 -0.52
C LYS A 137 5.80 -19.03 -1.83
N PHE A 138 5.72 -17.70 -1.80
CA PHE A 138 5.41 -16.92 -3.00
C PHE A 138 6.58 -16.92 -3.98
N ALA A 139 7.82 -16.88 -3.48
CA ALA A 139 9.02 -17.05 -4.28
C ALA A 139 9.05 -18.43 -4.98
N ALA A 140 8.76 -19.50 -4.23
CA ALA A 140 8.68 -20.85 -4.77
C ALA A 140 7.54 -21.03 -5.80
N ALA A 141 6.42 -20.33 -5.62
CA ALA A 141 5.30 -20.32 -6.55
C ALA A 141 5.58 -19.54 -7.85
N MET A 142 6.61 -18.68 -7.87
CA MET A 142 7.04 -17.93 -9.06
C MET A 142 8.51 -18.19 -9.44
N PRO A 143 8.86 -19.38 -9.99
CA PRO A 143 10.23 -19.68 -10.42
C PRO A 143 10.78 -18.74 -11.50
N TRP A 144 9.90 -18.06 -12.25
CA TRP A 144 10.26 -17.12 -13.30
C TRP A 144 10.42 -15.66 -12.80
N ALA A 145 10.41 -15.44 -11.48
CA ALA A 145 10.64 -14.11 -10.89
C ALA A 145 11.86 -13.34 -11.45
N PRO A 146 13.02 -13.97 -11.76
CA PRO A 146 14.16 -13.26 -12.35
C PRO A 146 13.89 -12.59 -13.70
N VAL A 147 12.90 -13.08 -14.46
CA VAL A 147 12.54 -12.54 -15.78
C VAL A 147 11.27 -11.68 -15.76
N VAL A 148 10.70 -11.40 -14.58
CA VAL A 148 9.46 -10.60 -14.43
C VAL A 148 9.58 -9.20 -15.06
N ASN A 149 10.78 -8.62 -15.05
CA ASN A 149 11.05 -7.32 -15.64
C ASN A 149 10.98 -7.32 -17.16
N TRP A 150 10.96 -8.47 -17.83
CA TRP A 150 10.78 -8.60 -19.28
C TRP A 150 9.40 -9.15 -19.65
N ALA A 151 8.62 -9.59 -18.66
CA ALA A 151 7.29 -10.12 -18.89
C ALA A 151 6.34 -9.03 -19.41
N PRO A 152 5.52 -9.34 -20.45
CA PRO A 152 4.46 -8.47 -20.91
C PRO A 152 3.41 -8.19 -19.84
N SER A 153 2.76 -7.01 -19.91
CA SER A 153 1.76 -6.58 -18.92
C SER A 153 0.60 -7.56 -18.75
N PHE A 154 0.10 -8.16 -19.84
CA PHE A 154 -1.02 -9.11 -19.77
C PHE A 154 -0.67 -10.38 -18.99
N MET A 155 0.59 -10.83 -19.04
CA MET A 155 1.04 -12.01 -18.27
C MET A 155 1.08 -11.68 -16.78
N LEU A 156 1.59 -10.51 -16.42
CA LEU A 156 1.63 -10.06 -15.03
C LEU A 156 0.23 -9.89 -14.45
N LYS A 157 -0.69 -9.26 -15.22
CA LYS A 157 -2.10 -9.15 -14.85
C LYS A 157 -2.73 -10.52 -14.65
N ARG A 158 -2.54 -11.44 -15.60
CA ARG A 158 -3.07 -12.80 -15.49
C ARG A 158 -2.53 -13.53 -14.26
N TYR A 159 -1.25 -13.42 -13.95
CA TYR A 159 -0.67 -14.06 -12.77
C TYR A 159 -1.28 -13.54 -11.46
N ILE A 160 -1.45 -12.23 -11.35
CA ILE A 160 -2.09 -11.62 -10.17
C ILE A 160 -3.54 -12.09 -10.05
N LEU A 161 -4.26 -12.13 -11.16
CA LEU A 161 -5.66 -12.56 -11.19
C LEU A 161 -5.83 -14.06 -10.93
N THR A 162 -4.87 -14.92 -11.30
CA THR A 162 -4.93 -16.35 -10.96
C THR A 162 -4.81 -16.63 -9.46
N GLY A 163 -4.30 -15.68 -8.69
CA GLY A 163 -4.31 -15.77 -7.23
C GLY A 163 -5.68 -15.54 -6.61
N ILE A 164 -6.61 -14.94 -7.37
CA ILE A 164 -8.00 -14.74 -6.96
C ILE A 164 -8.80 -15.94 -7.46
N ARG A 165 -9.54 -16.59 -6.57
CA ARG A 165 -10.29 -17.81 -6.93
C ARG A 165 -11.38 -17.49 -7.95
N ASP A 166 -11.35 -18.15 -9.11
CA ASP A 166 -12.48 -18.21 -10.03
C ASP A 166 -13.47 -19.26 -9.50
N GLY A 167 -14.60 -18.83 -8.92
CA GLY A 167 -15.61 -19.73 -8.36
C GLY A 167 -16.90 -19.00 -7.96
N PRO A 168 -17.95 -19.73 -7.54
CA PRO A 168 -19.16 -19.12 -7.04
C PRO A 168 -18.83 -18.36 -5.75
N HIS A 169 -18.86 -17.04 -5.86
CA HIS A 169 -18.69 -16.14 -4.72
C HIS A 169 -20.05 -15.67 -4.24
N GLU A 170 -20.14 -15.37 -2.95
CA GLU A 170 -21.23 -14.55 -2.45
C GLU A 170 -21.22 -13.19 -3.18
N PRO A 171 -22.37 -12.59 -3.51
CA PRO A 171 -22.44 -11.36 -4.31
C PRO A 171 -21.47 -10.25 -3.87
N PHE A 172 -21.37 -9.97 -2.57
CA PHE A 172 -20.46 -8.95 -2.05
C PHE A 172 -18.96 -9.27 -2.24
N ILE A 173 -18.60 -10.56 -2.22
CA ILE A 173 -17.23 -10.99 -2.51
C ILE A 173 -16.97 -10.87 -4.02
N ALA A 174 -17.93 -11.29 -4.86
CA ALA A 174 -17.83 -11.14 -6.31
C ALA A 174 -17.63 -9.67 -6.72
N ASP A 175 -18.47 -8.76 -6.21
CA ASP A 175 -18.39 -7.32 -6.48
C ASP A 175 -17.04 -6.73 -6.05
N SER A 176 -16.49 -7.21 -4.92
CA SER A 176 -15.16 -6.78 -4.45
C SER A 176 -14.04 -7.23 -5.38
N VAL A 177 -14.13 -8.46 -5.91
CA VAL A 177 -13.18 -9.01 -6.86
C VAL A 177 -13.26 -8.24 -8.18
N ASP A 178 -14.46 -8.01 -8.72
CA ASP A 178 -14.66 -7.26 -9.96
C ASP A 178 -14.11 -5.82 -9.85
N PHE A 179 -14.35 -5.16 -8.73
CA PHE A 179 -13.79 -3.83 -8.48
C PHE A 179 -12.26 -3.83 -8.49
N VAL A 180 -11.63 -4.80 -7.81
CA VAL A 180 -10.17 -4.93 -7.74
C VAL A 180 -9.57 -5.33 -9.09
N VAL A 181 -10.23 -6.21 -9.85
CA VAL A 181 -9.84 -6.55 -11.22
C VAL A 181 -9.81 -5.28 -12.07
N GLY A 182 -10.83 -4.43 -11.98
CA GLY A 182 -10.85 -3.11 -12.61
C GLY A 182 -9.67 -2.23 -12.20
N GLN A 183 -9.25 -2.25 -10.93
CA GLN A 183 -8.05 -1.52 -10.48
C GLN A 183 -6.77 -2.08 -11.09
N VAL A 184 -6.61 -3.41 -11.13
CA VAL A 184 -5.45 -4.08 -11.75
C VAL A 184 -5.31 -3.71 -13.22
N GLU A 185 -6.43 -3.52 -13.93
CA GLU A 185 -6.42 -3.12 -15.33
C GLU A 185 -5.81 -1.72 -15.55
N THR A 186 -5.94 -0.82 -14.57
CA THR A 186 -5.36 0.54 -14.63
C THR A 186 -3.85 0.59 -14.37
N LEU A 187 -3.26 -0.49 -13.83
CA LEU A 187 -1.85 -0.52 -13.46
C LEU A 187 -0.95 -0.72 -14.69
N SER A 188 0.18 -0.02 -14.71
CA SER A 188 1.20 -0.20 -15.74
C SER A 188 2.00 -1.49 -15.51
N ARG A 189 2.73 -1.93 -16.53
CA ARG A 189 3.61 -3.10 -16.46
C ARG A 189 4.62 -2.98 -15.31
N ASP A 190 5.24 -1.80 -15.15
CA ASP A 190 6.26 -1.57 -14.12
C ASP A 190 5.66 -1.62 -12.71
N ASP A 191 4.44 -1.08 -12.53
CA ASP A 191 3.75 -1.13 -11.23
C ASP A 191 3.45 -2.59 -10.83
N LEU A 192 3.01 -3.41 -11.80
CA LEU A 192 2.75 -4.83 -11.55
C LEU A 192 4.05 -5.59 -11.26
N ALA A 193 5.10 -5.36 -12.05
CA ALA A 193 6.39 -6.02 -11.89
C ALA A 193 7.02 -5.69 -10.52
N SER A 194 7.02 -4.42 -10.13
CA SER A 194 7.61 -4.00 -8.85
C SER A 194 6.88 -4.62 -7.66
N ARG A 195 5.54 -4.67 -7.70
CA ARG A 195 4.72 -5.28 -6.63
C ARG A 195 4.91 -6.79 -6.54
N LEU A 196 5.02 -7.47 -7.68
CA LEU A 196 5.32 -8.91 -7.71
C LEU A 196 6.71 -9.18 -7.15
N LEU A 197 7.72 -8.37 -7.51
CA LEU A 197 9.07 -8.49 -6.96
C LEU A 197 9.12 -8.32 -5.44
N LEU A 198 8.37 -7.37 -4.88
CA LEU A 198 8.23 -7.25 -3.42
C LEU A 198 7.60 -8.50 -2.77
N ASN A 199 6.76 -9.23 -3.50
CA ASN A 199 6.10 -10.42 -2.97
C ASN A 199 6.96 -11.69 -3.09
N VAL A 200 7.89 -11.75 -4.05
CA VAL A 200 8.69 -12.96 -4.36
C VAL A 200 10.16 -12.83 -3.97
N ASN A 201 10.65 -11.63 -3.71
CA ASN A 201 11.98 -11.46 -3.12
C ASN A 201 11.97 -12.10 -1.72
N VAL A 202 12.83 -13.09 -1.51
CA VAL A 202 12.87 -13.86 -0.27
C VAL A 202 13.25 -12.95 0.90
N ALA A 203 12.34 -12.81 1.85
CA ALA A 203 12.49 -12.04 3.07
C ALA A 203 11.56 -12.60 4.15
N SER A 204 11.95 -12.38 5.40
CA SER A 204 11.17 -12.74 6.58
C SER A 204 11.22 -11.59 7.59
N VAL A 205 10.10 -11.35 8.26
CA VAL A 205 9.96 -10.33 9.30
C VAL A 205 10.55 -10.84 10.61
N GLY A 206 11.69 -10.27 11.02
CA GLY A 206 12.30 -10.51 12.32
C GLY A 206 11.53 -9.86 13.47
N PRO A 207 11.99 -10.01 14.73
CA PRO A 207 11.42 -9.35 15.90
C PRO A 207 11.14 -7.86 15.68
N ILE A 208 9.93 -7.40 15.99
CA ILE A 208 9.58 -5.97 15.94
C ILE A 208 9.47 -5.42 17.36
N SER A 209 9.92 -4.19 17.59
CA SER A 209 9.88 -3.56 18.93
C SER A 209 8.49 -3.13 19.38
N LEU A 210 7.48 -3.26 18.52
CA LEU A 210 6.10 -2.89 18.82
C LEU A 210 5.45 -3.97 19.70
N PRO A 211 4.91 -3.63 20.88
CA PRO A 211 4.19 -4.59 21.71
C PRO A 211 3.00 -5.22 20.98
N ASP A 212 2.81 -6.53 21.14
CA ASP A 212 1.71 -7.27 20.54
C ASP A 212 0.32 -6.68 20.86
N SER A 213 0.14 -6.06 22.03
CA SER A 213 -1.10 -5.40 22.42
C SER A 213 -1.50 -4.23 21.50
N LEU A 214 -0.53 -3.66 20.76
CA LEU A 214 -0.73 -2.63 19.74
C LEU A 214 -0.89 -3.22 18.33
N ILE A 215 -1.08 -4.54 18.23
CA ILE A 215 -1.30 -5.25 16.97
C ILE A 215 -2.72 -5.84 16.99
N THR A 216 -3.41 -5.75 15.85
CA THR A 216 -4.63 -6.52 15.59
C THR A 216 -4.42 -7.35 14.32
N ILE A 217 -4.66 -8.66 14.41
CA ILE A 217 -4.68 -9.58 13.27
C ILE A 217 -6.14 -9.78 12.87
N MET A 218 -6.45 -9.54 11.60
CA MET A 218 -7.79 -9.58 11.04
C MET A 218 -7.86 -10.54 9.84
N ASP A 219 -8.19 -11.79 10.10
CA ASP A 219 -8.20 -12.83 9.08
C ASP A 219 -9.63 -13.23 8.71
N THR A 220 -9.84 -13.54 7.43
CA THR A 220 -11.05 -14.21 6.99
C THR A 220 -10.90 -15.73 7.14
N ASN A 221 -12.00 -16.40 7.50
CA ASN A 221 -12.08 -17.85 7.69
C ASN A 221 -12.58 -18.61 6.44
N ASP A 222 -12.68 -17.91 5.31
CA ASP A 222 -12.97 -18.47 3.99
C ASP A 222 -11.72 -18.47 3.10
N TYR A 223 -11.89 -18.80 1.82
CA TYR A 223 -10.78 -18.85 0.89
C TYR A 223 -10.08 -17.49 0.76
N CYS A 224 -8.76 -17.51 0.86
CA CYS A 224 -7.87 -16.38 0.59
C CYS A 224 -6.61 -16.89 -0.11
N ALA A 225 -6.03 -16.07 -0.98
CA ALA A 225 -4.78 -16.30 -1.69
C ALA A 225 -3.58 -16.51 -0.78
N VAL A 226 -3.63 -15.98 0.46
CA VAL A 226 -2.60 -16.22 1.47
C VAL A 226 -2.81 -17.59 2.11
N PRO A 227 -1.84 -18.53 1.99
CA PRO A 227 -1.96 -19.85 2.57
C PRO A 227 -2.20 -19.82 4.08
N GLN A 228 -3.03 -20.76 4.56
CA GLN A 228 -3.42 -20.83 5.97
C GLN A 228 -2.22 -20.96 6.91
N GLU A 229 -1.17 -21.69 6.50
CA GLU A 229 0.02 -21.87 7.35
C GLU A 229 0.75 -20.54 7.58
N LEU A 230 0.74 -19.62 6.60
CA LEU A 230 1.35 -18.30 6.78
C LEU A 230 0.53 -17.41 7.74
N LYS A 231 -0.80 -17.56 7.73
CA LYS A 231 -1.68 -16.90 8.71
C LYS A 231 -1.45 -17.46 10.12
N GLU A 232 -1.26 -18.77 10.24
CA GLU A 232 -0.95 -19.42 11.53
C GLU A 232 0.40 -18.95 12.09
N GLN A 233 1.45 -18.92 11.25
CA GLN A 233 2.75 -18.35 11.64
C GLN A 233 2.63 -16.90 12.15
N LEU A 234 1.81 -16.07 11.50
CA LEU A 234 1.56 -14.69 11.95
C LEU A 234 0.92 -14.66 13.34
N ASN A 235 -0.03 -15.56 13.59
CA ASN A 235 -0.71 -15.71 14.88
C ASN A 235 0.20 -16.25 15.98
N GLU A 236 1.14 -17.14 15.65
CA GLU A 236 2.17 -17.65 16.56
C GLU A 236 3.19 -16.57 16.91
N ARG A 237 3.52 -15.71 15.95
CA ARG A 237 4.49 -14.64 16.13
C ARG A 237 4.00 -13.51 17.05
N TYR A 238 2.70 -13.24 17.04
CA TYR A 238 2.10 -12.21 17.89
C TYR A 238 1.02 -12.82 18.80
N PRO A 239 1.40 -13.65 19.79
CA PRO A 239 0.44 -14.32 20.67
C PRO A 239 -0.37 -13.33 21.52
N GLY A 240 0.18 -12.14 21.82
CA GLY A 240 -0.52 -11.08 22.54
C GLY A 240 -1.40 -10.19 21.67
N ALA A 241 -1.40 -10.40 20.34
CA ALA A 241 -2.16 -9.57 19.42
C ALA A 241 -3.65 -9.89 19.50
N ARG A 242 -4.44 -8.86 19.22
CA ARG A 242 -5.90 -9.00 19.21
C ARG A 242 -6.32 -9.65 17.90
N LYS A 243 -7.09 -10.73 18.00
CA LYS A 243 -7.56 -11.49 16.84
C LYS A 243 -8.99 -11.11 16.51
N ALA A 244 -9.23 -10.77 15.25
CA ALA A 244 -10.53 -10.46 14.68
C ALA A 244 -10.76 -11.41 13.50
N VAL A 245 -11.52 -12.47 13.72
CA VAL A 245 -11.78 -13.47 12.67
C VAL A 245 -13.13 -13.16 12.02
N LEU A 246 -13.11 -12.84 10.73
CA LEU A 246 -14.31 -12.65 9.93
C LEU A 246 -14.75 -14.01 9.38
N LYS A 247 -16.04 -14.34 9.50
CA LYS A 247 -16.56 -15.63 9.01
C LYS A 247 -16.35 -15.81 7.51
N THR A 248 -16.59 -14.74 6.76
CA THR A 248 -16.42 -14.66 5.30
C THR A 248 -15.92 -13.28 4.91
N GLY A 249 -15.31 -13.15 3.74
CA GLY A 249 -14.80 -11.88 3.23
C GLY A 249 -13.82 -12.02 2.06
N GLY A 250 -13.33 -13.23 1.79
CA GLY A 250 -12.40 -13.52 0.71
C GLY A 250 -11.08 -12.78 0.83
N ASP A 251 -10.47 -12.47 -0.32
CA ASP A 251 -9.20 -11.75 -0.41
C ASP A 251 -9.29 -10.27 -0.01
N PHE A 252 -10.48 -9.68 -0.15
CA PHE A 252 -10.70 -8.23 0.00
C PHE A 252 -11.78 -7.92 1.05
N PRO A 253 -11.60 -8.32 2.31
CA PRO A 253 -12.60 -8.13 3.37
C PRO A 253 -12.97 -6.65 3.58
N PHE A 254 -12.05 -5.73 3.29
CA PHE A 254 -12.29 -4.29 3.39
C PHE A 254 -13.31 -3.76 2.34
N LEU A 255 -13.54 -4.50 1.25
CA LEU A 255 -14.57 -4.17 0.24
C LEU A 255 -15.84 -5.02 0.38
N SER A 256 -15.69 -6.31 0.70
CA SER A 256 -16.80 -7.27 0.80
C SER A 256 -17.53 -7.23 2.14
N ARG A 257 -16.81 -6.92 3.23
CA ARG A 257 -17.32 -6.74 4.61
C ARG A 257 -16.86 -5.42 5.23
N PRO A 258 -17.12 -4.28 4.56
CA PRO A 258 -16.59 -3.00 4.97
C PRO A 258 -17.03 -2.62 6.40
N ASP A 259 -18.26 -2.92 6.79
CA ASP A 259 -18.79 -2.56 8.11
C ASP A 259 -18.07 -3.28 9.26
N GLU A 260 -17.82 -4.58 9.11
CA GLU A 260 -17.06 -5.37 10.09
C GLU A 260 -15.61 -4.90 10.16
N VAL A 261 -14.95 -4.71 9.01
CA VAL A 261 -13.58 -4.20 8.96
C VAL A 261 -13.49 -2.81 9.61
N ASN A 262 -14.40 -1.90 9.26
CA ASN A 262 -14.43 -0.54 9.80
C ASN A 262 -14.69 -0.54 11.32
N LEU A 263 -15.54 -1.45 11.82
CA LEU A 263 -15.75 -1.64 13.25
C LEU A 263 -14.45 -2.04 13.96
N TYR A 264 -13.75 -3.05 13.44
CA TYR A 264 -12.49 -3.51 14.03
C TYR A 264 -11.37 -2.46 13.95
N LEU A 265 -11.29 -1.71 12.85
CA LEU A 265 -10.35 -0.58 12.73
C LEU A 265 -10.67 0.50 13.77
N GLN A 266 -11.95 0.85 13.95
CA GLN A 266 -12.37 1.83 14.95
C GLN A 266 -12.06 1.35 16.37
N LEU A 267 -12.33 0.08 16.69
CA LEU A 267 -12.02 -0.51 18.00
C LEU A 267 -10.51 -0.51 18.25
N HIS A 268 -9.70 -0.85 17.25
CA HIS A 268 -8.25 -0.80 17.34
C HIS A 268 -7.74 0.62 17.59
N LEU A 269 -8.17 1.60 16.79
CA LEU A 269 -7.75 3.00 16.92
C LEU A 269 -8.08 3.56 18.32
N ARG A 270 -9.31 3.32 18.81
CA ARG A 270 -9.69 3.72 20.17
C ARG A 270 -8.83 3.07 21.24
N ARG A 271 -8.54 1.77 21.11
CA ARG A 271 -7.73 1.01 22.06
C ARG A 271 -6.31 1.57 22.17
N VAL A 272 -5.73 2.00 21.05
CA VAL A 272 -4.37 2.54 21.01
C VAL A 272 -4.31 4.07 21.26
N GLY A 273 -5.42 4.66 21.73
CA GLY A 273 -5.49 6.05 22.18
C GLY A 273 -5.71 7.08 21.08
N VAL A 274 -6.17 6.68 19.89
CA VAL A 274 -6.55 7.62 18.84
C VAL A 274 -7.97 8.10 19.08
N GLU A 275 -8.09 9.38 19.44
CA GLU A 275 -9.37 10.04 19.65
C GLU A 275 -9.89 10.64 18.35
N ALA A 276 -11.13 10.29 17.99
CA ALA A 276 -11.79 10.84 16.83
C ALA A 276 -12.25 12.28 17.08
N ARG A 277 -12.15 13.13 16.07
CA ARG A 277 -12.52 14.56 16.15
C ARG A 277 -13.64 14.91 15.17
N PRO A 278 -14.89 14.43 15.41
CA PRO A 278 -16.02 14.72 14.53
C PRO A 278 -16.41 16.21 14.54
N ASP A 279 -16.05 16.93 15.59
CA ASP A 279 -16.18 18.39 15.73
C ASP A 279 -15.45 19.16 14.62
N LEU A 280 -14.37 18.60 14.10
CA LEU A 280 -13.52 19.23 13.08
C LEU A 280 -13.98 18.92 11.63
N LEU A 281 -15.11 18.27 11.43
CA LEU A 281 -15.63 17.87 10.11
C LEU A 281 -16.47 18.95 9.41
N GLN A 282 -16.45 20.21 9.89
CA GLN A 282 -17.24 21.30 9.31
C GLN A 282 -16.93 21.47 7.80
N GLY A 283 -17.91 21.15 6.94
CA GLY A 283 -17.84 21.36 5.49
C GLY A 283 -18.26 20.20 4.58
N ILE A 284 -18.51 18.98 5.11
CA ILE A 284 -18.93 17.83 4.28
C ILE A 284 -20.47 17.69 4.34
N PRO A 285 -21.20 17.75 3.21
CA PRO A 285 -22.63 17.47 3.18
C PRO A 285 -22.90 16.06 3.71
N ARG A 286 -23.78 15.93 4.71
CA ARG A 286 -24.23 14.62 5.18
C ARG A 286 -25.09 13.97 4.09
N TYR A 287 -24.74 12.75 3.70
CA TYR A 287 -25.61 11.90 2.88
C TYR A 287 -26.68 11.31 3.81
N ASP A 288 -27.87 11.90 3.82
CA ASP A 288 -29.03 11.34 4.50
C ASP A 288 -29.62 10.22 3.62
N GLY A 289 -29.12 9.01 3.82
CA GLY A 289 -29.79 7.80 3.33
C GLY A 289 -31.18 7.73 3.96
N GLY A 290 -32.21 7.83 3.12
CA GLY A 290 -33.61 7.90 3.55
C GLY A 290 -34.02 6.74 4.45
N ALA A 291 -34.34 7.07 5.69
CA ALA A 291 -35.28 6.34 6.53
C ALA A 291 -36.01 7.39 7.37
N GLY A 292 -37.24 7.70 6.96
CA GLY A 292 -38.09 8.64 7.68
C GLY A 292 -38.39 8.12 9.08
N SER A 293 -38.03 8.90 10.09
CA SER A 293 -38.72 8.88 11.37
C SER A 293 -38.73 10.29 11.94
N SER A 294 -39.92 10.86 11.92
CA SER A 294 -40.32 12.10 12.56
C SER A 294 -39.98 12.07 14.05
N ASN A 295 -39.27 13.08 14.54
CA ASN A 295 -39.50 13.49 15.91
C ASN A 295 -39.43 15.01 16.05
N SER A 296 -40.55 15.53 16.55
CA SER A 296 -40.88 16.90 16.85
C SER A 296 -40.42 17.30 18.26
N GLY A 297 -39.99 18.56 18.39
CA GLY A 297 -39.71 19.24 19.66
C GLY A 297 -38.35 19.93 19.60
N GLY A 298 -38.16 21.20 19.87
CA GLY A 298 -38.98 22.28 20.40
C GLY A 298 -37.99 23.39 20.77
N ASN A 299 -38.37 24.65 20.48
CA ASN A 299 -37.61 25.89 20.69
C ASN A 299 -36.72 25.98 21.96
N SER A 300 -35.55 26.64 21.88
CA SER A 300 -35.43 28.08 22.21
C SER A 300 -33.97 28.57 22.38
N SER A 301 -33.74 29.72 21.73
CA SER A 301 -32.78 30.82 21.91
C SER A 301 -32.02 31.03 23.24
N GLY A 302 -30.79 31.57 23.14
CA GLY A 302 -30.16 32.37 24.22
C GLY A 302 -28.67 32.74 24.02
N SER A 303 -28.44 33.95 23.50
CA SER A 303 -27.30 34.92 23.62
C SER A 303 -25.92 34.45 24.14
N GLN A 304 -24.83 34.64 23.37
CA GLN A 304 -23.97 35.84 23.30
C GLN A 304 -23.55 36.43 24.65
N PHE A 305 -22.27 36.30 25.00
CA PHE A 305 -21.53 37.32 25.74
C PHE A 305 -20.16 37.53 25.11
N ASP A 306 -19.99 38.77 24.67
CA ASP A 306 -18.81 39.40 24.12
C ASP A 306 -18.04 40.05 25.28
N ARG A 307 -16.71 39.95 25.31
CA ARG A 307 -15.88 40.93 26.04
C ARG A 307 -14.50 41.06 25.40
N SER A 308 -14.32 42.25 24.87
CA SER A 308 -13.15 42.81 24.21
C SER A 308 -12.19 43.48 25.20
N GLN A 309 -11.02 43.85 24.65
CA GLN A 309 -10.02 44.83 25.12
C GLN A 309 -8.94 44.27 26.08
N ARG A 310 -7.64 44.56 25.96
CA ARG A 310 -6.89 45.62 25.24
C ARG A 310 -5.37 45.28 25.30
N ASP A 311 -4.63 45.53 24.22
CA ASP A 311 -3.17 45.84 24.19
C ASP A 311 -2.90 47.24 24.86
N PRO A 312 -1.66 47.81 24.99
CA PRO A 312 -0.37 47.53 24.32
C PRO A 312 0.94 47.77 25.15
N ASN A 313 2.08 47.75 24.43
CA ASN A 313 3.46 48.21 24.74
C ASN A 313 4.46 47.09 25.08
N GLY A 314 5.67 47.02 24.54
CA GLY A 314 6.40 47.89 23.62
C GLY A 314 7.90 47.52 23.59
N ASP A 315 8.53 47.81 22.46
CA ASP A 315 9.92 48.28 22.30
C ASP A 315 11.17 47.39 22.55
N ARG A 316 11.89 47.16 21.43
CA ARG A 316 13.27 47.62 21.10
C ARG A 316 14.47 46.65 21.11
N ASN A 317 15.24 46.83 20.02
CA ASN A 317 16.71 46.72 19.79
C ASN A 317 17.37 45.33 19.89
N GLY A 318 18.39 44.97 19.11
CA GLY A 318 19.28 45.58 18.10
C GLY A 318 20.19 44.42 17.58
N GLY A 319 20.73 44.38 16.35
CA GLY A 319 21.89 45.14 15.85
C GLY A 319 23.19 44.30 15.88
N GLY A 320 23.91 44.21 14.74
CA GLY A 320 25.33 43.79 14.59
C GLY A 320 25.55 42.37 14.03
N ASP A 321 26.04 42.19 12.80
CA ASP A 321 27.47 42.18 12.34
C ASP A 321 28.21 40.88 12.73
N MET A 322 29.13 40.24 11.99
CA MET A 322 29.72 40.27 10.63
C MET A 322 30.79 39.12 10.63
N GLN A 323 31.41 38.82 9.47
CA GLN A 323 32.65 38.02 9.23
C GLN A 323 32.45 36.51 9.00
N ASP A 324 32.72 35.94 7.82
CA ASP A 324 33.92 35.92 6.93
C ASP A 324 35.02 34.95 7.41
N PHE A 325 35.31 33.95 6.57
CA PHE A 325 36.62 33.29 6.40
C PHE A 325 36.58 32.47 5.10
N GLY A 326 37.40 32.87 4.13
CA GLY A 326 37.75 32.10 2.94
C GLY A 326 39.13 31.44 3.01
N SER A 327 39.63 31.08 1.82
CA SER A 327 40.95 30.51 1.39
C SER A 327 40.97 28.98 1.20
N GLU A 328 41.02 28.44 -0.04
CA GLU A 328 42.15 28.27 -1.02
C GLU A 328 42.70 26.82 -0.93
N SER A 329 43.30 26.12 -1.91
CA SER A 329 43.40 26.06 -3.39
C SER A 329 44.37 24.86 -3.70
N LEU A 330 44.37 24.26 -4.91
CA LEU A 330 45.57 23.81 -5.70
C LEU A 330 45.26 22.77 -6.82
N ASP A 331 45.82 23.05 -8.01
CA ASP A 331 45.84 22.38 -9.34
C ASP A 331 46.58 21.00 -9.38
N SER A 332 46.74 20.17 -10.45
CA SER A 332 46.86 20.34 -11.93
C SER A 332 46.91 18.96 -12.70
N ASP A 333 46.37 18.93 -13.94
CA ASP A 333 46.72 18.31 -15.28
C ASP A 333 47.82 17.19 -15.44
N GLU A 334 47.90 16.24 -16.41
CA GLU A 334 47.37 15.94 -17.79
C GLU A 334 47.71 14.45 -18.25
N PRO A 335 47.52 13.92 -19.51
CA PRO A 335 47.11 12.51 -19.84
C PRO A 335 48.07 11.63 -20.72
N VAL A 336 47.69 10.35 -21.00
CA VAL A 336 48.43 9.31 -21.80
C VAL A 336 47.46 8.50 -22.72
N PRO A 337 47.86 7.95 -23.90
CA PRO A 337 47.04 7.98 -25.13
C PRO A 337 46.17 6.74 -25.46
N THR A 338 45.10 7.02 -26.20
CA THR A 338 44.08 6.13 -26.76
C THR A 338 44.41 5.71 -28.21
N SER A 339 44.89 4.49 -28.45
CA SER A 339 44.81 3.88 -29.79
C SER A 339 44.84 2.34 -29.84
N THR A 340 45.16 1.65 -28.74
CA THR A 340 45.20 0.16 -28.69
C THR A 340 44.00 -0.50 -28.04
N MET A 341 43.02 0.26 -27.53
CA MET A 341 41.83 -0.27 -26.85
C MET A 341 40.64 -0.59 -27.76
N TYR A 342 40.56 0.00 -28.96
CA TYR A 342 39.37 -0.12 -29.81
C TYR A 342 39.24 -1.50 -30.50
N ASP A 343 40.35 -2.12 -30.91
CA ASP A 343 40.32 -3.43 -31.57
C ASP A 343 40.05 -4.59 -30.60
N SER A 344 40.49 -4.47 -29.34
CA SER A 344 40.23 -5.49 -28.31
C SER A 344 38.81 -5.41 -27.75
N LEU A 345 38.17 -4.22 -27.72
CA LEU A 345 36.77 -4.10 -27.33
C LEU A 345 35.85 -4.69 -28.40
N ALA A 346 36.07 -4.42 -29.68
CA ALA A 346 35.22 -4.90 -30.76
C ALA A 346 35.14 -6.44 -30.83
N LEU A 347 36.28 -7.13 -30.69
CA LEU A 347 36.33 -8.60 -30.64
C LEU A 347 35.69 -9.20 -29.37
N CYS A 348 35.72 -8.47 -28.26
CA CYS A 348 35.07 -8.87 -27.02
C CYS A 348 33.54 -8.69 -27.08
N THR A 349 33.06 -7.59 -27.69
CA THR A 349 31.63 -7.31 -27.90
C THR A 349 30.98 -8.33 -28.83
N VAL A 350 31.66 -8.76 -29.90
CA VAL A 350 31.14 -9.79 -30.81
C VAL A 350 31.09 -11.17 -30.14
N LYS A 351 32.08 -11.53 -29.32
CA LYS A 351 32.04 -12.77 -28.52
C LYS A 351 30.95 -12.75 -27.44
N PHE A 352 30.73 -11.61 -26.78
CA PHE A 352 29.64 -11.44 -25.81
C PHE A 352 28.26 -11.54 -26.47
N ALA A 353 28.07 -10.93 -27.65
CA ALA A 353 26.80 -11.00 -28.38
C ALA A 353 26.43 -12.41 -28.84
N ILE A 354 27.43 -13.24 -29.22
CA ILE A 354 27.19 -14.64 -29.61
C ILE A 354 26.85 -15.50 -28.40
N ILE A 355 27.49 -15.27 -27.25
CA ILE A 355 27.20 -15.99 -26.00
C ILE A 355 25.81 -15.61 -25.47
N GLU A 356 25.46 -14.32 -25.47
CA GLU A 356 24.11 -13.81 -25.14
C GLU A 356 23.05 -14.37 -26.08
N GLY A 357 23.33 -14.48 -27.38
CA GLY A 357 22.42 -15.09 -28.37
C GLY A 357 22.16 -16.58 -28.12
N LEU A 358 23.20 -17.34 -27.79
CA LEU A 358 23.09 -18.76 -27.44
C LEU A 358 22.36 -18.98 -26.10
N TYR A 359 22.62 -18.11 -25.10
CA TYR A 359 21.90 -18.14 -23.82
C TYR A 359 20.43 -17.76 -23.99
N ALA A 360 20.13 -16.74 -24.79
CA ALA A 360 18.77 -16.35 -25.13
C ALA A 360 18.03 -17.47 -25.86
N HIS A 361 18.70 -18.21 -26.75
CA HIS A 361 18.09 -19.33 -27.46
C HIS A 361 17.83 -20.54 -26.55
N LEU A 362 18.73 -20.85 -25.62
CA LEU A 362 18.51 -21.88 -24.59
C LEU A 362 17.42 -21.47 -23.60
N LEU A 363 17.37 -20.20 -23.19
CA LEU A 363 16.32 -19.64 -22.34
C LEU A 363 14.97 -19.68 -23.05
N LEU A 364 14.91 -19.37 -24.35
CA LEU A 364 13.67 -19.48 -25.14
C LEU A 364 13.20 -20.94 -25.25
N GLN A 365 14.12 -21.88 -25.47
CA GLN A 365 13.78 -23.31 -25.53
C GLN A 365 13.29 -23.84 -24.17
N ASN A 366 13.96 -23.47 -23.09
CA ASN A 366 13.53 -23.80 -21.73
C ASN A 366 12.21 -23.11 -21.35
N PHE A 367 11.98 -21.88 -21.83
CA PHE A 367 10.74 -21.14 -21.64
C PHE A 367 9.58 -21.80 -22.42
N CYS A 368 9.79 -22.20 -23.67
CA CYS A 368 8.80 -22.96 -24.44
C CYS A 368 8.50 -24.31 -23.80
N ALA A 369 9.51 -25.02 -23.28
CA ALA A 369 9.31 -26.30 -22.59
C ALA A 369 8.53 -26.13 -21.28
N ALA A 370 8.88 -25.13 -20.46
CA ALA A 370 8.17 -24.80 -19.22
C ALA A 370 6.74 -24.30 -19.49
N PHE A 371 6.54 -23.52 -20.56
CA PHE A 371 5.23 -23.03 -20.99
C PHE A 371 4.34 -24.19 -21.50
N CYS A 372 4.89 -25.12 -22.28
CA CYS A 372 4.19 -26.33 -22.68
C CYS A 372 3.80 -27.21 -21.48
N LEU A 373 4.70 -27.42 -20.51
CA LEU A 373 4.42 -28.16 -19.29
C LEU A 373 3.36 -27.47 -18.41
N TYR A 374 3.38 -26.14 -18.32
CA TYR A 374 2.37 -25.35 -17.61
C TYR A 374 1.00 -25.42 -18.29
N MET A 375 0.94 -25.30 -19.62
CA MET A 375 -0.30 -25.42 -20.39
C MET A 375 -0.92 -26.82 -20.34
N VAL A 376 -0.08 -27.87 -20.33
CA VAL A 376 -0.54 -29.27 -20.19
C VAL A 376 -1.08 -29.52 -18.77
N ARG A 377 -0.43 -29.01 -17.73
CA ARG A 377 -0.94 -29.12 -16.34
C ARG A 377 -2.21 -28.29 -16.11
N SER A 378 -2.32 -27.12 -16.74
CA SER A 378 -3.53 -26.29 -16.67
C SER A 378 -4.74 -26.92 -17.39
N LYS A 379 -4.53 -27.77 -18.41
CA LYS A 379 -5.61 -28.55 -19.05
C LYS A 379 -5.94 -29.83 -18.27
N ALA A 380 -4.97 -30.48 -17.63
CA ALA A 380 -5.20 -31.69 -16.84
C ALA A 380 -5.99 -31.42 -15.54
N GLY A 381 -5.89 -30.20 -14.98
CA GLY A 381 -6.71 -29.77 -13.84
C GLY A 381 -8.16 -29.38 -14.19
N LEU A 382 -8.56 -29.46 -15.47
CA LEU A 382 -9.92 -29.16 -15.95
C LEU A 382 -10.77 -30.42 -16.20
N ILE A 383 -10.24 -31.62 -15.93
CA ILE A 383 -10.93 -32.92 -16.11
C ILE A 383 -10.90 -33.76 -14.82
N ALA A 384 -11.06 -33.13 -13.66
CA ALA A 384 -11.29 -33.86 -12.39
C ALA A 384 -12.45 -33.23 -11.63
#